data_AF-A0A1Y1ZHB3-F1
#
_entry.id   AF-A0A1Y1ZHB3-F1
#
_cell.length_a   1.000
_cell.length_b   1.000
_cell.length_c   1.000
_cell.angle_alpha   90.00
_cell.angle_beta   90.00
_cell.angle_gamma   90.00
#
_symmetry.space_group_name_H-M   'P 1'
#
loop_
_entity.id
_entity.type
_entity.pdbx_description
1 polymer ?
#
loop_
_entity_poly.entity_id
_entity_poly.type
_entity_poly.pdbx_seq_one_letter_code
_entity_poly.pdbx_strand_id
1 'polypeptide(L)'
;MSFTTIRSLPLPLISILLLSALAAAQQCYSPSGQTLDSTYTTCKPKSGVQHSGCCASTDICLDSGLCMATNGVYMGTLFQRGCTDPTGQGAGCAKLCPSTPSVASWNIQTCDYGSYCCRASSDHQNCCTDSLAPRFQTTDLGSLQLPTSSSPSSKEPTAPTPATAITTKPNQHPLKRQQTTNTTTTITINSSPSANLCPSSPSQIKLISSIIGGSLGAVILALLATILWLAKREKRQRKLKQHYESQVQKSWAIRTLMIDRGSKGLMEEIGRPLLYEERAGSM
;
A
#
# COMPACT_ATOMS: atom_id res chain seq x y z
N MET A 1 36.65 -53.89 15.23
CA MET A 1 36.05 -52.58 15.56
C MET A 1 36.20 -51.70 14.34
N SER A 2 35.10 -51.26 13.73
CA SER A 2 35.12 -50.53 12.46
C SER A 2 34.81 -49.06 12.69
N PHE A 3 35.74 -48.16 12.32
CA PHE A 3 35.51 -46.72 12.40
C PHE A 3 34.88 -46.21 11.10
N THR A 4 33.63 -45.75 11.17
CA THR A 4 32.89 -45.24 10.02
C THR A 4 33.31 -43.79 9.72
N THR A 5 33.94 -43.56 8.57
CA THR A 5 34.43 -42.23 8.17
C THR A 5 33.27 -41.26 7.90
N ILE A 6 33.06 -40.30 8.80
CA ILE A 6 32.06 -39.24 8.62
C ILE A 6 32.54 -38.31 7.50
N ARG A 7 31.86 -38.36 6.35
CA ARG A 7 32.10 -37.42 5.24
C ARG A 7 31.63 -36.03 5.63
N SER A 8 32.53 -35.05 5.54
CA SER A 8 32.21 -33.63 5.69
C SER A 8 31.31 -33.15 4.54
N LEU A 9 30.04 -32.87 4.82
CA LEU A 9 29.18 -32.17 3.87
C LEU A 9 29.61 -30.69 3.75
N PRO A 10 29.51 -30.07 2.56
CA PRO A 10 29.90 -28.68 2.35
C PRO A 10 28.89 -27.73 3.00
N LEU A 11 29.38 -26.85 3.90
CA LEU A 11 28.56 -25.89 4.65
C LEU A 11 27.78 -24.82 3.86
N PRO A 12 28.19 -24.30 2.66
CA PRO A 12 27.55 -23.11 2.08
C PRO A 12 26.10 -23.34 1.60
N LEU A 13 25.65 -24.59 1.46
CA LEU A 13 24.26 -24.90 1.08
C LEU A 13 23.23 -24.56 2.17
N ILE A 14 23.63 -24.50 3.45
CA ILE A 14 22.69 -24.28 4.57
C ILE A 14 22.24 -22.81 4.64
N SER A 15 23.11 -21.84 4.33
CA SER A 15 22.78 -20.42 4.41
C SER A 15 21.74 -19.95 3.38
N ILE A 16 21.62 -20.62 2.24
CA ILE A 16 20.67 -20.23 1.18
C ILE A 16 19.22 -20.59 1.58
N LEU A 17 19.02 -21.66 2.37
CA LEU A 17 17.69 -22.13 2.76
C LEU A 17 16.96 -21.24 3.79
N LEU A 18 17.68 -20.36 4.50
CA LEU A 18 17.08 -19.49 5.52
C LEU A 18 16.56 -18.14 4.98
N LEU A 19 16.88 -17.78 3.73
CA LEU A 19 16.42 -16.50 3.14
C LEU A 19 15.05 -16.58 2.46
N SER A 20 14.50 -17.78 2.24
CA SER A 20 13.07 -17.95 1.92
C SER A 20 12.21 -17.80 3.18
N ALA A 21 12.28 -16.63 3.82
CA ALA A 21 11.29 -16.21 4.79
C ALA A 21 9.95 -16.06 4.03
N LEU A 22 9.06 -17.04 4.22
CA LEU A 22 7.79 -17.10 3.49
C LEU A 22 7.00 -15.80 3.72
N ALA A 23 6.91 -14.98 2.67
CA ALA A 23 5.74 -14.18 2.41
C ALA A 23 4.58 -15.13 2.06
N ALA A 24 4.15 -15.92 3.04
CA ALA A 24 2.93 -16.69 2.94
C ALA A 24 1.81 -15.71 2.67
N ALA A 25 1.12 -15.86 1.54
CA ALA A 25 -0.07 -15.08 1.24
C ALA A 25 -1.08 -15.40 2.36
N GLN A 26 -1.21 -14.49 3.33
CA GLN A 26 -2.04 -14.70 4.50
C GLN A 26 -3.48 -14.87 4.03
N GLN A 27 -4.04 -16.06 4.27
CA GLN A 27 -5.39 -16.40 3.86
C GLN A 27 -6.37 -15.39 4.46
N CYS A 28 -7.20 -14.81 3.60
CA CYS A 28 -8.25 -13.90 4.03
C CYS A 28 -9.49 -14.69 4.44
N TYR A 29 -10.16 -14.24 5.50
CA TYR A 29 -11.40 -14.80 6.03
C TYR A 29 -12.47 -13.70 6.12
N SER A 30 -13.73 -14.07 5.92
CA SER A 30 -14.91 -13.21 6.08
C SER A 30 -15.15 -12.84 7.56
N PRO A 31 -16.10 -11.93 7.88
CA PRO A 31 -16.52 -11.67 9.27
C PRO A 31 -17.19 -12.90 9.93
N SER A 32 -17.54 -13.91 9.14
CA SER A 32 -18.08 -15.22 9.55
C SER A 32 -17.03 -16.34 9.57
N GLY A 33 -15.74 -16.01 9.39
CA GLY A 33 -14.61 -16.96 9.45
C GLY A 33 -14.45 -17.88 8.23
N GLN A 34 -15.22 -17.66 7.15
CA GLN A 34 -15.11 -18.43 5.90
C GLN A 34 -13.95 -17.91 5.05
N THR A 35 -13.21 -18.80 4.40
CA THR A 35 -12.11 -18.42 3.49
C THR A 35 -12.62 -17.61 2.30
N LEU A 36 -12.06 -16.40 2.12
CA LEU A 36 -12.26 -15.57 0.94
C LEU A 36 -11.37 -16.07 -0.22
N ASP A 37 -11.77 -15.76 -1.45
CA ASP A 37 -11.06 -16.14 -2.67
C ASP A 37 -9.81 -15.25 -2.94
N SER A 38 -9.09 -15.56 -4.02
CA SER A 38 -7.86 -14.88 -4.42
C SER A 38 -8.05 -13.50 -5.05
N THR A 39 -9.28 -12.99 -5.20
CA THR A 39 -9.51 -11.58 -5.57
C THR A 39 -9.26 -10.63 -4.40
N TYR A 40 -9.21 -11.15 -3.17
CA TYR A 40 -8.89 -10.41 -1.95
C TYR A 40 -7.38 -10.40 -1.69
N THR A 41 -6.91 -9.29 -1.14
CA THR A 41 -5.53 -9.09 -0.74
C THR A 41 -5.46 -8.50 0.67
N THR A 42 -4.31 -8.65 1.31
CA THR A 42 -4.11 -8.26 2.69
C THR A 42 -3.63 -6.82 2.78
N CYS A 43 -4.22 -6.05 3.69
CA CYS A 43 -3.75 -4.71 3.98
C CYS A 43 -2.39 -4.77 4.67
N LYS A 44 -1.59 -3.70 4.57
CA LYS A 44 -0.28 -3.64 5.21
C LYS A 44 -0.50 -3.55 6.73
N PRO A 45 -0.06 -4.53 7.55
CA PRO A 45 -0.25 -4.45 8.99
C PRO A 45 0.53 -3.26 9.57
N LYS A 46 -0.01 -2.68 10.65
CA LYS A 46 0.74 -1.75 11.51
C LYS A 46 1.95 -2.47 12.09
N SER A 47 3.07 -1.77 12.24
CA SER A 47 4.33 -2.35 12.72
C SER A 47 4.15 -3.07 14.07
N GLY A 48 4.53 -4.35 14.14
CA GLY A 48 4.36 -5.20 15.32
C GLY A 48 3.05 -6.00 15.37
N VAL A 49 2.12 -5.81 14.43
CA VAL A 49 0.85 -6.55 14.37
C VAL A 49 0.94 -7.72 13.39
N GLN A 50 0.52 -8.91 13.81
CA GLN A 50 0.59 -10.14 12.99
C GLN A 50 -0.54 -10.28 11.96
N HIS A 51 -1.68 -9.64 12.21
CA HIS A 51 -2.89 -9.73 11.39
C HIS A 51 -3.32 -8.36 10.87
N SER A 52 -3.75 -8.31 9.62
CA SER A 52 -4.40 -7.17 8.97
C SER A 52 -5.79 -7.52 8.43
N GLY A 53 -6.59 -6.48 8.18
CA GLY A 53 -7.81 -6.56 7.37
C GLY A 53 -7.54 -6.97 5.91
N CYS A 54 -8.57 -7.44 5.23
CA CYS A 54 -8.54 -7.86 3.82
C CYS A 54 -9.54 -7.07 2.98
N CYS A 55 -9.06 -6.58 1.83
CA CYS A 55 -9.84 -5.83 0.84
C CYS A 55 -9.80 -6.54 -0.52
N ALA A 56 -10.73 -6.21 -1.43
CA ALA A 56 -10.57 -6.66 -2.81
C ALA A 56 -9.33 -5.98 -3.42
N SER A 57 -8.65 -6.65 -4.35
CA SER A 57 -7.42 -6.19 -5.01
C SER A 57 -7.54 -4.87 -5.81
N THR A 58 -8.76 -4.37 -6.01
CA THR A 58 -9.05 -3.05 -6.59
C THR A 58 -9.20 -1.94 -5.56
N ASP A 59 -9.48 -2.27 -4.30
CA ASP A 59 -9.94 -1.34 -3.28
C ASP A 59 -8.79 -0.83 -2.40
N ILE A 60 -8.96 0.35 -1.78
CA ILE A 60 -7.91 0.99 -0.99
C ILE A 60 -8.03 0.55 0.48
N CYS A 61 -6.97 -0.04 1.01
CA CYS A 61 -6.84 -0.35 2.43
C CYS A 61 -6.76 0.92 3.30
N LEU A 62 -7.34 0.86 4.49
CA LEU A 62 -7.08 1.79 5.59
C LEU A 62 -6.25 1.08 6.66
N ASP A 63 -5.47 1.84 7.43
CA ASP A 63 -4.61 1.31 8.48
C ASP A 63 -5.35 0.84 9.76
N SER A 64 -6.68 0.96 9.75
CA SER A 64 -7.64 0.37 10.68
C SER A 64 -8.07 -1.06 10.29
N GLY A 65 -7.67 -1.53 9.11
CA GLY A 65 -8.18 -2.76 8.51
C GLY A 65 -9.53 -2.60 7.79
N LEU A 66 -10.04 -1.37 7.64
CA LEU A 66 -11.15 -1.07 6.72
C LEU A 66 -10.69 -1.02 5.25
N CYS A 67 -11.67 -1.05 4.36
CA CYS A 67 -11.52 -0.90 2.92
C CYS A 67 -12.33 0.29 2.42
N MET A 68 -11.85 0.97 1.37
CA MET A 68 -12.60 1.96 0.61
C MET A 68 -12.80 1.47 -0.82
N ALA A 69 -14.06 1.33 -1.24
CA ALA A 69 -14.41 0.88 -2.59
C ALA A 69 -13.90 1.87 -3.66
N THR A 70 -13.23 1.40 -4.70
CA THR A 70 -12.71 2.25 -5.79
C THR A 70 -13.55 2.21 -7.07
N ASN A 71 -14.56 1.34 -7.13
CA ASN A 71 -15.31 1.04 -8.34
C ASN A 71 -16.81 0.86 -8.09
N GLY A 72 -17.57 0.78 -9.18
CA GLY A 72 -19.02 0.55 -9.16
C GLY A 72 -19.83 1.66 -8.48
N VAL A 73 -21.06 1.33 -8.10
CA VAL A 73 -21.99 2.25 -7.42
C VAL A 73 -21.60 2.58 -5.97
N TYR A 74 -20.63 1.85 -5.40
CA TYR A 74 -20.17 2.02 -4.03
C TYR A 74 -18.89 2.86 -3.91
N MET A 75 -18.33 3.37 -5.01
CA MET A 75 -17.06 4.12 -5.02
C MET A 75 -17.02 5.22 -3.93
N GLY A 76 -16.03 5.16 -3.05
CA GLY A 76 -15.87 6.03 -1.88
C GLY A 76 -16.54 5.54 -0.58
N THR A 77 -17.32 4.46 -0.63
CA THR A 77 -17.92 3.83 0.56
C THR A 77 -16.86 3.07 1.35
N LEU A 78 -16.86 3.24 2.67
CA LEU A 78 -16.02 2.47 3.59
C LEU A 78 -16.71 1.19 4.03
N PHE A 79 -15.98 0.08 4.14
CA PHE A 79 -16.55 -1.21 4.49
C PHE A 79 -15.58 -2.13 5.27
N GLN A 80 -16.16 -3.05 6.04
CA GLN A 80 -15.49 -4.11 6.81
C GLN A 80 -15.88 -5.46 6.19
N ARG A 81 -14.91 -6.21 5.63
CA ARG A 81 -15.19 -7.40 4.79
C ARG A 81 -14.29 -8.61 5.03
N GLY A 82 -13.10 -8.44 5.58
CA GLY A 82 -12.27 -9.60 5.91
C GLY A 82 -11.08 -9.31 6.80
N CYS A 83 -10.48 -10.38 7.29
CA CYS A 83 -9.38 -10.40 8.25
C CYS A 83 -8.46 -11.59 7.93
N THR A 84 -7.18 -11.46 8.25
CA THR A 84 -6.17 -12.55 8.15
C THR A 84 -6.16 -13.49 9.36
N ASP A 85 -6.96 -13.19 10.38
CA ASP A 85 -7.29 -14.08 11.49
C ASP A 85 -8.73 -14.60 11.28
N PRO A 86 -8.96 -15.93 11.25
CA PRO A 86 -10.27 -16.53 11.02
C PRO A 86 -11.32 -16.20 12.10
N THR A 87 -10.90 -15.72 13.28
CA THR A 87 -11.82 -15.28 14.35
C THR A 87 -12.22 -13.81 14.23
N GLY A 88 -11.56 -13.04 13.36
CA GLY A 88 -11.72 -11.59 13.26
C GLY A 88 -11.17 -10.79 14.46
N GLN A 89 -10.45 -11.42 15.39
CA GLN A 89 -10.01 -10.80 16.64
C GLN A 89 -8.59 -10.21 16.61
N GLY A 90 -7.82 -10.44 15.55
CA GLY A 90 -6.50 -9.86 15.33
C GLY A 90 -6.49 -8.33 15.43
N ALA A 91 -5.48 -7.78 16.10
CA ALA A 91 -5.44 -6.36 16.47
C ALA A 91 -5.32 -5.35 15.30
N GLY A 92 -5.08 -5.83 14.07
CA GLY A 92 -5.07 -5.01 12.84
C GLY A 92 -6.24 -5.29 11.89
N CYS A 93 -7.26 -6.01 12.35
CA CYS A 93 -8.53 -6.19 11.65
C CYS A 93 -9.59 -5.23 12.19
N ALA A 94 -10.44 -4.71 11.30
CA ALA A 94 -11.50 -3.79 11.70
C ALA A 94 -12.59 -4.50 12.54
N LYS A 95 -12.94 -3.89 13.67
CA LYS A 95 -13.95 -4.38 14.63
C LYS A 95 -15.07 -3.37 14.89
N LEU A 96 -15.34 -2.48 13.94
CA LEU A 96 -16.31 -1.39 14.10
C LEU A 96 -17.75 -1.89 13.95
N CYS A 97 -17.96 -2.88 13.08
CA CYS A 97 -19.23 -3.55 12.89
C CYS A 97 -19.23 -4.95 13.55
N PRO A 98 -20.36 -5.41 14.10
CA PRO A 98 -20.44 -6.66 14.85
C PRO A 98 -20.24 -7.89 13.95
N SER A 99 -19.47 -8.88 14.42
CA SER A 99 -19.28 -10.15 13.71
C SER A 99 -20.53 -11.02 13.80
N THR A 100 -21.45 -10.87 12.85
CA THR A 100 -22.63 -11.75 12.70
C THR A 100 -22.39 -12.76 11.57
N PRO A 101 -22.71 -14.06 11.76
CA PRO A 101 -22.38 -15.10 10.78
C PRO A 101 -23.12 -14.97 9.43
N SER A 102 -24.21 -14.22 9.39
CA SER A 102 -25.06 -13.97 8.23
C SER A 102 -24.60 -12.84 7.30
N VAL A 103 -23.60 -12.04 7.70
CA VAL A 103 -23.20 -10.83 6.95
C VAL A 103 -21.79 -10.99 6.37
N ALA A 104 -21.71 -11.14 5.04
CA ALA A 104 -20.45 -11.29 4.31
C ALA A 104 -19.58 -10.01 4.30
N SER A 105 -20.22 -8.84 4.38
CA SER A 105 -19.55 -7.53 4.49
C SER A 105 -20.49 -6.49 5.09
N TRP A 106 -19.93 -5.59 5.90
CA TRP A 106 -20.60 -4.42 6.45
C TRP A 106 -20.18 -3.16 5.70
N ASN A 107 -21.14 -2.45 5.13
CA ASN A 107 -20.97 -1.06 4.70
C ASN A 107 -21.06 -0.14 5.92
N ILE A 108 -20.12 0.80 6.03
CA ILE A 108 -20.11 1.85 7.04
C ILE A 108 -20.67 3.12 6.41
N GLN A 109 -21.73 3.67 7.01
CA GLN A 109 -22.37 4.90 6.57
C GLN A 109 -22.21 5.97 7.66
N THR A 110 -21.76 7.16 7.28
CA THR A 110 -21.72 8.34 8.16
C THR A 110 -23.14 8.86 8.41
N CYS A 111 -23.44 9.13 9.67
CA CYS A 111 -24.72 9.67 10.12
C CYS A 111 -24.61 11.12 10.60
N ASP A 112 -23.53 11.43 11.30
CA ASP A 112 -23.19 12.76 11.79
C ASP A 112 -21.66 12.84 11.99
N TYR A 113 -21.12 13.97 12.43
CA TYR A 113 -19.69 14.13 12.67
C TYR A 113 -19.18 13.14 13.75
N GLY A 114 -18.38 12.16 13.31
CA GLY A 114 -17.87 11.07 14.15
C GLY A 114 -18.86 9.93 14.43
N SER A 115 -20.10 10.02 13.96
CA SER A 115 -21.17 9.06 14.21
C SER A 115 -21.47 8.23 12.97
N TYR A 116 -21.44 6.90 13.11
CA TYR A 116 -21.52 5.95 12.01
C TYR A 116 -22.50 4.81 12.31
N CYS A 117 -23.08 4.24 11.25
CA CYS A 117 -23.86 3.01 11.33
C CYS A 117 -23.33 1.92 10.39
N CYS A 118 -23.56 0.67 10.78
CA CYS A 118 -23.25 -0.53 10.02
C CYS A 118 -24.52 -1.06 9.36
N ARG A 119 -24.48 -1.29 8.04
CA ARG A 119 -25.52 -2.03 7.30
C ARG A 119 -24.89 -3.16 6.49
N ALA A 120 -25.62 -4.26 6.31
CA ALA A 120 -25.13 -5.37 5.49
C ALA A 120 -24.88 -4.89 4.04
N SER A 121 -23.93 -5.48 3.33
CA SER A 121 -23.61 -5.07 1.95
C SER A 121 -24.74 -5.31 0.94
N SER A 122 -25.73 -6.13 1.30
CA SER A 122 -26.98 -6.36 0.56
C SER A 122 -28.11 -5.39 0.94
N ASP A 123 -27.93 -4.57 1.98
CA ASP A 123 -28.89 -3.54 2.37
C ASP A 123 -28.49 -2.18 1.78
N HIS A 124 -29.49 -1.45 1.30
CA HIS A 124 -29.36 -0.16 0.65
C HIS A 124 -30.14 0.94 1.40
N GLN A 125 -30.87 0.58 2.46
CA GLN A 125 -31.58 1.53 3.32
C GLN A 125 -30.62 2.37 4.17
N ASN A 126 -31.15 3.48 4.67
CA ASN A 126 -30.40 4.41 5.50
C ASN A 126 -30.34 3.93 6.96
N CYS A 127 -29.21 3.37 7.38
CA CYS A 127 -29.06 2.88 8.75
C CYS A 127 -28.98 4.00 9.81
N CYS A 128 -28.86 5.27 9.40
CA CYS A 128 -28.87 6.42 10.32
C CYS A 128 -30.27 6.77 10.82
N THR A 129 -31.32 6.30 10.14
CA THR A 129 -32.73 6.41 10.57
C THR A 129 -33.26 5.15 11.27
N ASP A 130 -32.59 4.01 11.12
CA ASP A 130 -32.99 2.74 11.77
C ASP A 130 -32.44 2.66 13.21
N SER A 131 -33.31 2.42 14.19
CA SER A 131 -32.94 2.25 15.60
C SER A 131 -32.36 0.88 15.93
N LEU A 132 -32.53 -0.12 15.06
CA LEU A 132 -31.98 -1.48 15.21
C LEU A 132 -30.59 -1.64 14.60
N ALA A 133 -30.21 -0.76 13.66
CA ALA A 133 -28.91 -0.81 13.02
C ALA A 133 -27.77 -0.57 14.05
N PRO A 134 -26.68 -1.38 14.03
CA PRO A 134 -25.53 -1.14 14.89
C PRO A 134 -24.88 0.21 14.60
N ARG A 135 -24.68 1.02 15.65
CA ARG A 135 -24.06 2.36 15.58
C ARG A 135 -22.81 2.42 16.45
N PHE A 136 -21.84 3.22 16.02
CA PHE A 136 -20.63 3.49 16.78
C PHE A 136 -20.19 4.96 16.62
N GLN A 137 -19.43 5.44 17.59
CA GLN A 137 -18.83 6.77 17.61
C GLN A 137 -17.31 6.62 17.51
N THR A 138 -16.66 7.35 16.60
CA THR A 138 -15.19 7.44 16.53
C THR A 138 -14.76 8.75 15.85
N THR A 139 -13.65 9.32 16.28
CA THR A 139 -13.00 10.46 15.60
C THR A 139 -12.02 10.03 14.50
N ASP A 140 -11.72 8.73 14.39
CA ASP A 140 -10.81 8.16 13.40
C ASP A 140 -11.36 6.84 12.84
N LEU A 141 -11.34 6.70 11.51
CA LEU A 141 -11.65 5.47 10.77
C LEU A 141 -10.39 4.80 10.19
N GLY A 142 -9.21 5.36 10.44
CA GLY A 142 -7.93 4.98 9.88
C GLY A 142 -7.49 5.85 8.71
N SER A 143 -6.19 5.86 8.47
CA SER A 143 -5.56 6.56 7.35
C SER A 143 -5.51 5.69 6.09
N LEU A 144 -5.67 6.32 4.91
CA LEU A 144 -5.60 5.63 3.62
C LEU A 144 -4.18 5.10 3.36
N GLN A 145 -4.05 3.78 3.29
CA GLN A 145 -2.82 3.11 2.87
C GLN A 145 -2.71 3.14 1.34
N LEU A 146 -2.45 4.32 0.79
CA LEU A 146 -2.03 4.45 -0.60
C LEU A 146 -0.79 3.59 -0.84
N PRO A 147 -0.70 2.82 -1.95
CA PRO A 147 0.51 2.12 -2.31
C PRO A 147 1.59 3.14 -2.63
N THR A 148 2.45 3.43 -1.65
CA THR A 148 3.64 4.26 -1.83
C THR A 148 4.44 3.65 -2.96
N SER A 149 4.47 4.33 -4.12
CA SER A 149 5.27 3.90 -5.26
C SER A 149 6.73 3.92 -4.82
N SER A 150 7.26 2.75 -4.52
CA SER A 150 8.64 2.56 -4.09
C SER A 150 9.55 2.76 -5.28
N SER A 151 9.79 4.03 -5.63
CA SER A 151 11.04 4.40 -6.28
C SER A 151 12.16 3.73 -5.49
N PRO A 152 13.10 3.01 -6.16
CA PRO A 152 14.12 2.24 -5.46
C PRO A 152 15.09 3.20 -4.76
N SER A 153 14.75 3.57 -3.54
CA SER A 153 15.64 4.31 -2.64
C SER A 153 16.81 3.40 -2.32
N SER A 154 17.92 3.64 -3.02
CA SER A 154 19.18 2.94 -2.81
C SER A 154 19.51 2.98 -1.32
N LYS A 155 19.52 1.82 -0.67
CA LYS A 155 20.06 1.69 0.69
C LYS A 155 21.57 1.85 0.61
N GLU A 156 22.02 3.10 0.67
CA GLU A 156 23.42 3.43 0.85
C GLU A 156 23.92 2.74 2.13
N PRO A 157 25.01 1.96 2.06
CA PRO A 157 25.45 1.13 3.18
C PRO A 157 26.15 2.00 4.23
N THR A 158 25.36 2.59 5.15
CA THR A 158 25.88 3.29 6.33
C THR A 158 26.79 2.36 7.13
N ALA A 159 28.07 2.71 7.21
CA ALA A 159 29.07 1.91 7.91
C ALA A 159 28.77 1.83 9.43
N PRO A 160 29.02 0.68 10.08
CA PRO A 160 28.77 0.52 11.51
C PRO A 160 29.80 1.31 12.33
N THR A 161 29.35 2.38 12.99
CA THR A 161 30.14 3.10 14.00
C THR A 161 30.31 2.22 15.25
N PRO A 162 31.55 1.97 15.75
CA PRO A 162 31.75 1.12 16.92
C PRO A 162 31.31 1.82 18.21
N ALA A 163 30.34 1.25 18.91
CA ALA A 163 29.87 1.76 20.21
C ALA A 163 30.81 1.31 21.35
N THR A 164 31.29 2.26 22.16
CA THR A 164 32.13 1.99 23.32
C THR A 164 31.31 1.41 24.48
N ALA A 165 31.59 0.16 24.87
CA ALA A 165 30.97 -0.47 26.03
C ALA A 165 31.67 -0.09 27.34
N ILE A 166 30.99 0.64 28.23
CA ILE A 166 31.48 0.96 29.57
C ILE A 166 31.31 -0.26 30.50
N THR A 167 32.32 -0.56 31.30
CA THR A 167 32.38 -1.77 32.13
C THR A 167 32.07 -1.48 33.59
N THR A 168 31.09 -2.21 34.16
CA THR A 168 30.92 -2.36 35.63
C THR A 168 30.53 -3.79 36.01
N LYS A 169 31.46 -4.46 36.69
CA LYS A 169 31.32 -5.66 37.54
C LYS A 169 31.46 -5.20 39.02
N PRO A 170 31.38 -6.05 40.08
CA PRO A 170 31.36 -7.53 40.11
C PRO A 170 30.32 -8.19 41.07
N ASN A 171 30.14 -9.51 40.92
CA ASN A 171 29.90 -10.57 41.93
C ASN A 171 29.06 -11.73 41.32
N GLN A 172 29.23 -13.02 41.66
CA GLN A 172 30.34 -13.74 42.32
C GLN A 172 30.22 -15.26 42.00
N HIS A 173 31.34 -15.95 41.73
CA HIS A 173 31.64 -17.40 41.97
C HIS A 173 30.67 -18.56 41.57
N PRO A 174 31.15 -19.82 41.36
CA PRO A 174 32.42 -20.23 40.74
C PRO A 174 32.39 -21.54 39.87
N LEU A 175 33.50 -21.76 39.15
CA LEU A 175 34.16 -23.05 38.87
C LEU A 175 33.41 -24.20 38.14
N LYS A 176 33.83 -24.42 36.88
CA LYS A 176 34.79 -25.52 36.60
C LYS A 176 35.80 -25.14 35.50
N ARG A 177 36.90 -25.88 35.43
CA ARG A 177 38.20 -25.53 34.79
C ARG A 177 38.48 -26.43 33.59
N GLN A 178 39.06 -25.90 32.49
CA GLN A 178 40.09 -26.63 31.74
C GLN A 178 41.01 -25.75 30.85
N GLN A 179 42.32 -26.04 30.95
CA GLN A 179 43.43 -25.75 30.02
C GLN A 179 43.21 -26.41 28.64
N THR A 180 43.92 -26.15 27.52
CA THR A 180 44.98 -25.20 27.05
C THR A 180 44.78 -24.99 25.52
N THR A 181 45.63 -24.44 24.63
CA THR A 181 47.09 -24.12 24.55
C THR A 181 47.33 -22.98 23.53
N ASN A 182 48.54 -22.42 23.47
CA ASN A 182 48.95 -21.45 22.43
C ASN A 182 49.33 -22.16 21.11
N THR A 183 48.99 -21.56 19.96
CA THR A 183 49.74 -21.73 18.70
C THR A 183 49.74 -20.42 17.90
N THR A 184 50.92 -19.95 17.48
CA THR A 184 51.08 -18.82 16.56
C THR A 184 51.17 -19.32 15.13
N THR A 185 50.42 -18.71 14.19
CA THR A 185 50.50 -19.07 12.77
C THR A 185 50.72 -17.82 11.91
N THR A 186 51.89 -17.75 11.28
CA THR A 186 52.27 -16.71 10.32
C THR A 186 51.46 -16.86 9.02
N ILE A 187 51.03 -15.75 8.41
CA ILE A 187 50.37 -15.76 7.10
C ILE A 187 51.36 -15.26 6.03
N THR A 188 51.70 -16.14 5.08
CA THR A 188 52.62 -15.85 3.97
C THR A 188 51.89 -15.16 2.82
N ILE A 189 52.52 -14.15 2.22
CA ILE A 189 51.99 -13.43 1.05
C ILE A 189 52.60 -14.05 -0.22
N ASN A 190 51.80 -14.76 -1.02
CA ASN A 190 52.24 -15.31 -2.29
C ASN A 190 51.84 -14.39 -3.46
N SER A 191 52.84 -13.76 -4.08
CA SER A 191 52.73 -13.04 -5.35
C SER A 191 53.53 -13.76 -6.44
N SER A 192 52.94 -13.98 -7.61
CA SER A 192 53.60 -14.64 -8.75
C SER A 192 53.12 -14.08 -10.09
N PRO A 193 53.89 -13.22 -10.76
CA PRO A 193 53.69 -12.86 -12.16
C PRO A 193 54.46 -13.84 -13.08
N SER A 194 53.80 -14.31 -14.14
CA SER A 194 54.48 -14.97 -15.26
C SER A 194 53.92 -14.45 -16.58
N ALA A 195 54.69 -13.60 -17.25
CA ALA A 195 54.47 -13.29 -18.65
C ALA A 195 55.08 -14.41 -19.51
N ASN A 196 54.42 -14.77 -20.61
CA ASN A 196 55.01 -15.56 -21.69
C ASN A 196 54.84 -14.80 -23.01
N LEU A 197 55.91 -14.73 -23.79
CA LEU A 197 55.95 -14.02 -25.07
C LEU A 197 55.95 -15.00 -26.25
N CYS A 198 55.55 -14.44 -27.39
CA CYS A 198 55.48 -15.01 -28.75
C CYS A 198 56.83 -15.62 -29.25
N PRO A 199 56.92 -16.33 -30.41
CA PRO A 199 56.11 -16.06 -31.61
C PRO A 199 55.83 -17.20 -32.64
N SER A 200 55.21 -16.76 -33.76
CA SER A 200 55.35 -17.29 -35.13
C SER A 200 54.51 -18.48 -35.61
N SER A 201 53.44 -18.18 -36.35
CA SER A 201 53.32 -18.59 -37.77
C SER A 201 52.31 -17.69 -38.53
N PRO A 202 52.43 -17.51 -39.86
CA PRO A 202 51.61 -16.54 -40.60
C PRO A 202 50.50 -17.17 -41.46
N SER A 203 49.29 -16.59 -41.46
CA SER A 203 48.49 -16.35 -42.69
C SER A 203 47.14 -15.67 -42.40
N GLN A 204 46.63 -14.95 -43.41
CA GLN A 204 45.28 -14.38 -43.55
C GLN A 204 44.75 -13.48 -42.41
N ILE A 205 45.06 -12.19 -42.54
CA ILE A 205 44.38 -11.11 -41.81
C ILE A 205 42.91 -11.05 -42.25
N LYS A 206 41.99 -11.62 -41.47
CA LYS A 206 40.57 -11.26 -41.52
C LYS A 206 40.35 -10.05 -40.62
N LEU A 207 40.09 -8.91 -41.24
CA LEU A 207 39.87 -7.62 -40.60
C LEU A 207 38.51 -7.61 -39.88
N ILE A 208 38.48 -8.11 -38.64
CA ILE A 208 37.32 -7.99 -37.74
C ILE A 208 37.55 -6.77 -36.86
N SER A 209 37.19 -5.59 -37.39
CA SER A 209 37.26 -4.33 -36.65
C SER A 209 36.20 -4.28 -35.53
N SER A 210 36.65 -3.86 -34.34
CA SER A 210 35.87 -3.75 -33.10
C SER A 210 34.46 -3.17 -33.28
N ILE A 211 33.46 -3.85 -32.71
CA ILE A 211 32.15 -3.28 -32.38
C ILE A 211 31.91 -3.36 -30.86
N ILE A 212 32.85 -2.80 -30.09
CA ILE A 212 32.73 -2.65 -28.63
C ILE A 212 32.47 -1.17 -28.32
N GLY A 213 31.22 -0.73 -28.56
CA GLY A 213 30.82 0.67 -28.35
C GLY A 213 29.34 1.01 -28.61
N GLY A 214 28.57 0.15 -29.29
CA GLY A 214 27.18 0.47 -29.69
C GLY A 214 26.15 0.49 -28.54
N SER A 215 26.41 -0.19 -27.43
CA SER A 215 25.44 -0.37 -26.34
C SER A 215 25.08 0.93 -25.61
N LEU A 216 26.06 1.78 -25.31
CA LEU A 216 25.84 3.02 -24.56
C LEU A 216 25.00 4.02 -25.37
N GLY A 217 25.22 4.10 -26.69
CA GLY A 217 24.44 4.94 -27.59
C GLY A 217 22.96 4.54 -27.65
N ALA A 218 22.66 3.24 -27.69
CA ALA A 218 21.28 2.74 -27.69
C ALA A 218 20.51 3.13 -26.42
N VAL A 219 21.15 3.06 -25.25
CA VAL A 219 20.54 3.46 -23.96
C VAL A 219 20.24 4.96 -23.95
N ILE A 220 21.17 5.81 -24.40
CA ILE A 220 20.97 7.27 -24.45
C ILE A 220 19.82 7.64 -25.39
N LEU A 221 19.73 7.02 -26.57
CA LEU A 221 18.63 7.25 -27.51
C LEU A 221 17.27 6.80 -26.96
N ALA A 222 17.22 5.67 -26.23
CA ALA A 222 16.00 5.21 -25.56
C ALA A 222 15.54 6.16 -24.43
N LEU A 223 16.47 6.73 -23.66
CA LEU A 223 16.17 7.74 -22.64
C LEU A 223 15.64 9.04 -23.26
N LEU A 224 16.27 9.54 -24.32
CA LEU A 224 15.78 10.72 -25.05
C LEU A 224 14.38 10.49 -25.64
N ALA A 225 14.13 9.31 -26.21
CA ALA A 225 12.81 8.96 -26.76
C ALA A 225 11.71 8.91 -25.69
N THR A 226 11.99 8.33 -24.51
CA THR A 226 11.01 8.27 -23.40
C THR A 226 10.74 9.66 -22.80
N ILE A 227 11.77 10.50 -22.62
CA ILE A 227 11.60 11.90 -22.16
C ILE A 227 10.72 12.70 -23.15
N LEU A 228 10.98 12.61 -24.45
CA LEU A 228 10.17 13.28 -25.48
C LEU A 228 8.73 12.76 -25.52
N TRP A 229 8.51 11.46 -25.31
CA TRP A 229 7.18 10.86 -25.24
C TRP A 229 6.39 11.34 -24.01
N LEU A 230 7.03 11.40 -22.83
CA LEU A 230 6.43 11.93 -21.60
C LEU A 230 6.09 13.42 -21.73
N ALA A 231 7.00 14.25 -22.24
CA ALA A 231 6.73 15.67 -22.50
C ALA A 231 5.58 15.88 -23.50
N LYS A 232 5.43 15.00 -24.50
CA LYS A 232 4.31 15.01 -25.45
C LYS A 232 2.99 14.55 -24.80
N ARG A 233 3.05 13.61 -23.85
CA ARG A 233 1.89 13.17 -23.03
C ARG A 233 1.40 14.29 -22.10
N GLU A 234 2.31 14.97 -21.41
CA GLU A 234 1.99 16.15 -20.59
C GLU A 234 1.33 17.26 -21.40
N LYS A 235 1.91 17.66 -22.55
CA LYS A 235 1.32 18.72 -23.40
C LYS A 235 -0.10 18.37 -23.88
N ARG A 236 -0.44 17.09 -24.03
CA ARG A 236 -1.83 16.66 -24.27
C ARG A 236 -2.73 16.83 -23.04
N GLN A 237 -2.28 16.41 -21.86
CA GLN A 237 -3.06 16.58 -20.62
C GLN A 237 -3.29 18.06 -20.24
N ARG A 238 -2.28 18.93 -20.42
CA ARG A 238 -2.43 20.38 -20.15
C ARG A 238 -3.50 21.02 -21.04
N LYS A 239 -3.57 20.68 -22.34
CA LYS A 239 -4.66 21.12 -23.23
C LYS A 239 -6.03 20.59 -22.79
N LEU A 240 -6.10 19.32 -22.38
CA LEU A 240 -7.36 18.71 -21.93
C LEU A 240 -7.89 19.39 -20.65
N LYS A 241 -6.99 19.73 -19.71
CA LYS A 241 -7.32 20.50 -18.51
C LYS A 241 -7.90 21.88 -18.84
N GLN A 242 -7.27 22.63 -19.75
CA GLN A 242 -7.78 23.95 -20.17
C GLN A 242 -9.19 23.87 -20.79
N HIS A 243 -9.47 22.85 -21.60
CA HIS A 243 -10.83 22.63 -22.12
C HIS A 243 -11.83 22.26 -21.00
N TYR A 244 -11.42 21.46 -20.01
CA TYR A 244 -12.28 21.10 -18.88
C TYR A 244 -12.61 22.32 -18.00
N GLU A 245 -11.60 23.12 -17.61
CA GLU A 245 -11.79 24.35 -16.84
C GLU A 245 -12.71 25.35 -17.57
N SER A 246 -12.55 25.48 -18.90
CA SER A 246 -13.43 26.30 -19.74
C SER A 246 -14.90 25.86 -19.74
N GLN A 247 -15.17 24.55 -19.59
CA GLN A 247 -16.55 24.02 -19.49
C GLN A 247 -17.12 24.18 -18.07
N VAL A 248 -16.30 23.95 -17.04
CA VAL A 248 -16.69 24.14 -15.64
C VAL A 248 -17.07 25.60 -15.36
N GLN A 249 -16.28 26.57 -15.84
CA GLN A 249 -16.60 27.99 -15.70
C GLN A 249 -17.95 28.37 -16.34
N LYS A 250 -18.24 27.86 -17.55
CA LYS A 250 -19.54 28.07 -18.22
C LYS A 250 -20.70 27.46 -17.44
N SER A 251 -20.54 26.22 -16.96
CA SER A 251 -21.53 25.52 -16.14
C SER A 251 -21.83 26.27 -14.83
N TRP A 252 -20.79 26.80 -14.17
CA TRP A 252 -20.94 27.61 -12.96
C TRP A 252 -21.67 28.93 -13.23
N ALA A 253 -21.30 29.66 -14.28
CA ALA A 253 -21.99 30.90 -14.66
C ALA A 253 -23.49 30.69 -14.96
N ILE A 254 -23.85 29.60 -15.66
CA ILE A 254 -25.25 29.24 -15.93
C ILE A 254 -26.01 28.95 -14.62
N ARG A 255 -25.41 28.21 -13.68
CA ARG A 255 -26.01 27.93 -12.36
C ARG A 255 -26.23 29.22 -11.56
N THR A 256 -25.27 30.14 -11.55
CA THR A 256 -25.39 31.43 -10.87
C THR A 256 -26.51 32.29 -11.46
N LEU A 257 -26.67 32.31 -12.79
CA LEU A 257 -27.78 33.02 -13.47
C LEU A 257 -29.16 32.40 -13.15
N MET A 258 -29.25 31.08 -12.99
CA MET A 258 -30.48 30.42 -12.56
C MET A 258 -30.86 30.79 -11.11
N ILE A 259 -29.88 30.88 -10.20
CA ILE A 259 -30.10 31.28 -8.80
C ILE A 259 -30.56 32.73 -8.70
N ASP A 260 -29.90 33.67 -9.41
CA ASP A 260 -30.29 35.09 -9.44
C ASP A 260 -31.71 35.29 -9.98
N ARG A 261 -32.04 34.63 -11.10
CA ARG A 261 -33.39 34.70 -11.69
C ARG A 261 -34.46 34.07 -10.79
N GLY A 262 -34.15 32.96 -10.13
CA GLY A 262 -35.05 32.32 -9.15
C GLY A 262 -35.31 33.21 -7.93
N SER A 263 -34.26 33.84 -7.39
CA SER A 263 -34.38 34.76 -6.25
C SER A 263 -35.24 35.99 -6.59
N LYS A 264 -35.07 36.58 -7.77
CA LYS A 264 -35.87 37.73 -8.22
C LYS A 264 -37.34 37.37 -8.44
N GLY A 265 -37.62 36.23 -9.07
CA GLY A 265 -39.00 35.75 -9.24
C GLY A 265 -39.72 35.52 -7.91
N LEU A 266 -39.02 35.00 -6.89
CA LEU A 266 -39.62 34.78 -5.56
C LEU A 266 -39.97 36.09 -4.83
N MET A 267 -39.15 37.13 -5.00
CA MET A 267 -39.38 38.44 -4.37
C MET A 267 -40.57 39.19 -4.98
N GLU A 268 -40.80 39.05 -6.29
CA GLU A 268 -41.93 39.69 -6.97
C GLU A 268 -43.28 39.03 -6.63
N GLU A 269 -43.27 37.73 -6.29
CA GLU A 269 -44.45 37.02 -5.81
C GLU A 269 -44.86 37.43 -4.38
N ILE A 270 -43.87 37.59 -3.49
CA ILE A 270 -44.07 38.00 -2.08
C ILE A 270 -44.43 39.49 -1.98
N GLY A 271 -44.04 40.32 -2.96
CA GLY A 271 -44.30 41.76 -2.99
C GLY A 271 -45.74 42.17 -3.30
N ARG A 272 -46.64 41.23 -3.64
CA ARG A 272 -48.05 41.54 -3.96
C ARG A 272 -48.89 41.69 -2.68
N PRO A 273 -49.41 42.89 -2.35
CA PRO A 273 -50.27 43.05 -1.18
C PRO A 273 -51.59 42.31 -1.38
N LEU A 274 -51.95 41.47 -0.41
CA LEU A 274 -53.27 40.82 -0.35
C LEU A 274 -54.34 41.87 -0.07
N LEU A 275 -54.91 42.46 -1.14
CA LEU A 275 -56.16 43.18 -1.05
C LEU A 275 -57.27 42.20 -0.68
N TYR A 276 -57.62 42.21 0.59
CA TYR A 276 -58.67 41.40 1.18
C TYR A 276 -60.02 41.91 0.68
N GLU A 277 -60.63 41.21 -0.29
CA GLU A 277 -61.96 41.56 -0.80
C GLU A 277 -63.02 41.21 0.25
N GLU A 278 -63.31 42.18 1.13
CA GLU A 278 -64.32 42.10 2.17
C GLU A 278 -65.74 42.10 1.56
N ARG A 279 -66.16 40.95 1.04
CA ARG A 279 -67.50 40.78 0.47
C ARG A 279 -68.56 40.64 1.56
N ALA A 280 -68.99 41.79 2.09
CA ALA A 280 -70.21 41.90 2.86
C ALA A 280 -71.46 41.60 2.00
N GLY A 281 -72.45 40.94 2.59
CA GLY A 281 -73.63 40.37 1.91
C GLY A 281 -74.08 39.10 2.64
N SER A 282 -74.93 39.12 3.67
CA SER A 282 -76.07 40.00 4.01
C SER A 282 -77.34 39.71 3.20
N MET A 283 -78.37 39.25 3.92
CA MET A 283 -79.69 38.74 3.49
C MET A 283 -79.66 37.38 2.76
#